data_AF-A0A1G7F6N6-F1
#
_entry.id   AF-A0A1G7F6N6-F1
#
_cell.length_a   1.000
_cell.length_b   1.000
_cell.length_c   1.000
_cell.angle_alpha   90.00
_cell.angle_beta   90.00
_cell.angle_gamma   90.00
#
_symmetry.space_group_name_H-M   'P 1'
#
loop_
_entity.id
_entity.type
_entity.pdbx_description
1 polymer ?
#
loop_
_entity_poly.entity_id
_entity_poly.type
_entity_poly.pdbx_seq_one_letter_code
_entity_poly.pdbx_strand_id
1 'polypeptide(L)'
;MELQHRSPRVAVYPGSFDPVTKGHMDIIQRASKQFDILIVAVLNNLSKNPLFSVEERRELLASATSHLPNVEIDSFRDLLVNYMVYKQAHVIVRGIRSVTDFEYELQLASTNHKLNSDVETIFMMTNPKYSYLSSSVVKEIASFHGDVSDLVPVEVEEALKQKFINKNKAIVGNDFSK
;
A
#
# COMPACT_ATOMS: atom_id res chain seq x y z
N MET A 1 -23.81 -24.66 -24.97
CA MET A 1 -22.52 -23.95 -24.81
C MET A 1 -22.17 -23.98 -23.35
N GLU A 2 -21.25 -24.87 -22.96
CA GLU A 2 -20.69 -24.84 -21.61
C GLU A 2 -19.90 -23.53 -21.46
N LEU A 3 -20.31 -22.68 -20.52
CA LEU A 3 -19.53 -21.53 -20.11
C LEU A 3 -18.27 -22.09 -19.44
N GLN A 4 -17.15 -22.16 -20.18
CA GLN A 4 -15.84 -22.41 -19.59
C GLN A 4 -15.61 -21.35 -18.50
N HIS A 5 -15.73 -21.74 -17.23
CA HIS A 5 -15.37 -20.89 -16.10
C HIS A 5 -13.86 -20.70 -16.16
N ARG A 6 -13.41 -19.52 -16.61
CA ARG A 6 -12.02 -19.12 -16.46
C ARG A 6 -11.71 -18.96 -14.97
N SER A 7 -10.53 -19.39 -14.54
CA SER A 7 -10.05 -19.09 -13.19
C SER A 7 -10.05 -17.57 -12.95
N PRO A 8 -10.40 -17.11 -11.72
CA PRO A 8 -10.40 -15.69 -11.42
C PRO A 8 -9.01 -15.10 -11.60
N ARG A 9 -8.92 -13.92 -12.22
CA ARG A 9 -7.67 -13.18 -12.35
C ARG A 9 -7.40 -12.46 -11.04
N VAL A 10 -6.48 -13.01 -10.26
CA VAL A 10 -6.04 -12.46 -8.98
C VAL A 10 -4.75 -11.67 -9.17
N ALA A 11 -4.75 -10.42 -8.70
CA ALA A 11 -3.57 -9.56 -8.66
C ALA A 11 -3.24 -9.14 -7.22
N VAL A 12 -1.97 -8.89 -6.96
CA VAL A 12 -1.49 -8.37 -5.68
C VAL A 12 -0.91 -6.97 -5.89
N TYR A 13 -1.37 -5.99 -5.13
CA TYR A 13 -0.74 -4.69 -5.00
C TYR A 13 0.01 -4.61 -3.66
N PRO A 14 1.32 -4.97 -3.63
CA PRO A 14 2.08 -4.95 -2.41
C PRO A 14 2.54 -3.53 -2.09
N GLY A 15 2.72 -3.20 -0.81
CA GLY A 15 3.25 -1.92 -0.39
C GLY A 15 3.44 -1.81 1.11
N SER A 16 4.17 -0.78 1.56
CA SER A 16 4.25 -0.50 3.00
C SER A 16 2.98 0.18 3.50
N PHE A 17 2.31 1.00 2.69
CA PHE A 17 1.07 1.70 3.04
C PHE A 17 1.11 2.38 4.43
N ASP A 18 2.16 3.17 4.70
CA ASP A 18 2.42 3.77 6.01
C ASP A 18 2.40 5.31 5.99
N PRO A 19 1.22 5.96 5.89
CA PRO A 19 -0.10 5.34 5.68
C PRO A 19 -0.45 5.19 4.19
N VAL A 20 -1.61 4.59 3.89
CA VAL A 20 -2.24 4.67 2.56
C VAL A 20 -2.55 6.14 2.22
N THR A 21 -2.46 6.51 0.94
CA THR A 21 -2.61 7.89 0.46
C THR A 21 -3.56 7.92 -0.73
N LYS A 22 -4.02 9.10 -1.16
CA LYS A 22 -4.87 9.22 -2.36
C LYS A 22 -4.17 8.72 -3.64
N GLY A 23 -2.84 8.77 -3.69
CA GLY A 23 -2.04 8.19 -4.77
C GLY A 23 -2.12 6.66 -4.79
N HIS A 24 -2.08 6.01 -3.63
CA HIS A 24 -2.32 4.57 -3.52
C HIS A 24 -3.77 4.22 -3.91
N MET A 25 -4.75 5.00 -3.43
CA MET A 25 -6.17 4.78 -3.74
C MET A 25 -6.46 4.86 -5.24
N ASP A 26 -5.81 5.78 -5.96
CA ASP A 26 -5.91 5.87 -7.43
C ASP A 26 -5.43 4.60 -8.14
N ILE A 27 -4.38 3.96 -7.64
CA ILE A 27 -3.90 2.67 -8.17
C ILE A 27 -4.86 1.55 -7.81
N ILE A 28 -5.29 1.47 -6.55
CA ILE A 28 -6.23 0.44 -6.06
C ILE A 28 -7.52 0.46 -6.88
N GLN A 29 -8.13 1.64 -7.07
CA GLN A 29 -9.38 1.80 -7.80
C GLN A 29 -9.27 1.48 -9.29
N ARG A 30 -8.12 1.76 -9.92
CA ARG A 30 -7.92 1.45 -11.34
C ARG A 30 -7.58 -0.03 -11.53
N ALA A 31 -6.76 -0.60 -10.67
CA ALA A 31 -6.41 -2.02 -10.69
C ALA A 31 -7.61 -2.91 -10.39
N SER A 32 -8.48 -2.54 -9.43
CA SER A 32 -9.68 -3.31 -9.11
C SER A 32 -10.66 -3.42 -10.27
N LYS A 33 -10.59 -2.52 -11.27
CA LYS A 33 -11.37 -2.62 -12.51
C LYS A 33 -10.78 -3.57 -13.55
N GLN A 34 -9.51 -3.95 -13.41
CA GLN A 34 -8.81 -4.83 -14.37
C GLN A 34 -8.83 -6.31 -13.96
N PHE A 35 -8.91 -6.57 -12.66
CA PHE A 35 -8.80 -7.91 -12.07
C PHE A 35 -10.10 -8.34 -11.41
N ASP A 36 -10.32 -9.65 -11.38
CA ASP A 36 -11.51 -10.20 -10.73
C ASP A 36 -11.37 -10.08 -9.20
N ILE A 37 -10.14 -10.22 -8.67
CA ILE A 37 -9.78 -9.96 -7.26
C ILE A 37 -8.47 -9.15 -7.21
N LEU A 38 -8.45 -8.08 -6.41
CA LEU A 38 -7.25 -7.32 -6.10
C LEU A 38 -6.91 -7.43 -4.62
N ILE A 39 -5.78 -8.06 -4.30
CA ILE A 39 -5.27 -8.15 -2.93
C ILE A 39 -4.31 -6.99 -2.69
N VAL A 40 -4.64 -6.08 -1.78
CA VAL A 40 -3.73 -5.02 -1.34
C VAL A 40 -2.96 -5.54 -0.12
N ALA A 41 -1.68 -5.87 -0.35
CA ALA A 41 -0.88 -6.63 0.60
C ALA A 41 0.13 -5.75 1.33
N VAL A 42 -0.07 -5.57 2.65
CA VAL A 42 0.84 -4.83 3.51
C VAL A 42 2.12 -5.65 3.74
N LEU A 43 3.25 -5.13 3.27
CA LEU A 43 4.55 -5.73 3.52
C LEU A 43 4.99 -5.42 4.96
N ASN A 44 5.26 -6.47 5.74
CA ASN A 44 5.91 -6.35 7.04
C ASN A 44 7.44 -6.31 6.86
N ASN A 45 7.99 -5.10 6.67
CA ASN A 45 9.42 -4.90 6.55
C ASN A 45 10.05 -4.56 7.91
N LEU A 46 10.74 -5.53 8.51
CA LEU A 46 11.41 -5.39 9.82
C LEU A 46 12.59 -4.40 9.82
N SER A 47 13.13 -4.04 8.65
CA SER A 47 14.23 -3.06 8.55
C SER A 47 13.76 -1.61 8.65
N LYS A 48 12.45 -1.36 8.65
CA LYS A 48 11.85 -0.04 8.75
C LYS A 48 11.11 0.10 10.08
N ASN A 49 11.10 1.33 10.60
CA ASN A 49 10.26 1.72 11.74
C ASN A 49 9.01 2.44 11.20
N PRO A 50 7.94 1.71 10.83
CA PRO A 50 6.73 2.34 10.33
C PRO A 50 6.04 3.17 11.43
N LEU A 51 5.31 4.21 11.03
CA LEU A 51 4.51 5.01 11.97
C LEU A 51 3.35 4.20 12.53
N PHE A 52 2.68 3.44 11.65
CA PHE A 52 1.58 2.55 11.98
C PHE A 52 2.04 1.09 11.99
N SER A 53 1.51 0.31 12.92
CA SER A 53 1.70 -1.13 12.97
C SER A 53 1.17 -1.80 11.70
N VAL A 54 1.48 -3.09 11.48
CA VAL A 54 0.88 -3.82 10.34
C VAL A 54 -0.64 -3.81 10.44
N GLU A 55 -1.19 -4.02 11.63
CA GLU A 55 -2.64 -4.10 11.83
C GLU A 55 -3.32 -2.75 11.60
N GLU A 56 -2.78 -1.67 12.16
CA GLU A 56 -3.31 -0.31 11.93
C GLU A 56 -3.33 0.03 10.43
N ARG A 57 -2.30 -0.38 9.67
CA ARG A 57 -2.26 -0.15 8.21
C ARG A 57 -3.32 -0.97 7.47
N ARG A 58 -3.57 -2.20 7.89
CA ARG A 58 -4.63 -3.05 7.32
C ARG A 58 -6.01 -2.47 7.62
N GLU A 59 -6.26 -2.01 8.84
CA GLU A 59 -7.52 -1.37 9.23
C GLU A 59 -7.77 -0.09 8.41
N LEU A 60 -6.75 0.77 8.27
CA LEU A 60 -6.83 1.98 7.45
C LEU A 60 -7.14 1.66 5.98
N LEU A 61 -6.47 0.65 5.42
CA LEU A 61 -6.75 0.17 4.06
C LEU A 61 -8.18 -0.34 3.95
N ALA A 62 -8.62 -1.21 4.86
CA ALA A 62 -9.95 -1.82 4.85
C ALA A 62 -11.05 -0.77 4.90
N SER A 63 -10.89 0.26 5.74
CA SER A 63 -11.82 1.39 5.81
C SER A 63 -11.85 2.15 4.47
N ALA A 64 -10.67 2.55 3.97
CA ALA A 64 -10.54 3.33 2.74
C ALA A 64 -11.03 2.59 1.48
N THR A 65 -11.00 1.25 1.47
CA THR A 65 -11.40 0.42 0.32
C THR A 65 -12.75 -0.28 0.51
N SER A 66 -13.49 -0.01 1.59
CA SER A 66 -14.76 -0.68 1.92
C SER A 66 -15.83 -0.64 0.81
N HIS A 67 -15.78 0.37 -0.05
CA HIS A 67 -16.66 0.54 -1.20
C HIS A 67 -16.28 -0.29 -2.44
N LEU A 68 -15.16 -1.00 -2.41
CA LEU A 68 -14.65 -1.82 -3.52
C LEU A 68 -14.85 -3.31 -3.21
N PRO A 69 -15.89 -3.97 -3.75
CA PRO A 69 -16.30 -5.30 -3.31
C PRO A 69 -15.31 -6.42 -3.68
N ASN A 70 -14.38 -6.16 -4.60
CA ASN A 70 -13.38 -7.12 -5.07
C ASN A 70 -11.95 -6.80 -4.59
N VAL A 71 -11.83 -5.92 -3.59
CA VAL A 71 -10.55 -5.60 -2.96
C VAL A 71 -10.44 -6.31 -1.62
N GLU A 72 -9.39 -7.11 -1.49
CA GLU A 72 -9.05 -7.82 -0.25
C GLU A 72 -7.83 -7.17 0.41
N ILE A 73 -7.85 -7.04 1.73
CA ILE A 73 -6.72 -6.50 2.49
C ILE A 73 -6.03 -7.63 3.24
N ASP A 74 -4.73 -7.75 3.02
CA ASP A 74 -3.92 -8.78 3.66
C ASP A 74 -2.54 -8.25 4.02
N SER A 75 -1.74 -9.06 4.70
CA SER A 75 -0.35 -8.78 4.99
C SER A 75 0.48 -10.04 4.87
N PHE A 76 1.78 -9.87 4.66
CA PHE A 76 2.68 -11.00 4.59
C PHE A 76 4.06 -10.66 5.15
N ARG A 77 4.75 -11.72 5.56
CA ARG A 77 6.11 -11.70 6.09
C ARG A 77 6.92 -12.81 5.43
N ASP A 78 7.10 -12.69 4.12
CA ASP A 78 7.91 -13.58 3.30
C ASP A 78 8.32 -12.85 2.00
N LEU A 79 9.05 -13.50 1.11
CA LEU A 79 9.25 -13.06 -0.27
C LEU A 79 7.91 -12.90 -0.97
N LEU A 80 7.77 -11.81 -1.72
CA LEU A 80 6.54 -11.51 -2.46
C LEU A 80 6.15 -12.67 -3.39
N VAL A 81 7.11 -13.26 -4.11
CA VAL A 81 6.84 -14.39 -5.01
C VAL A 81 6.28 -15.63 -4.30
N ASN A 82 6.68 -15.91 -3.05
CA ASN A 82 6.10 -17.00 -2.27
C ASN A 82 4.65 -16.68 -1.87
N TYR A 83 4.42 -15.43 -1.48
CA TYR A 83 3.08 -14.94 -1.19
C TYR A 83 2.16 -14.99 -2.43
N MET A 84 2.68 -14.67 -3.62
CA MET A 84 1.96 -14.80 -4.89
C MET A 84 1.49 -16.25 -5.10
N VAL A 85 2.39 -17.24 -4.92
CA VAL A 85 2.06 -18.67 -5.03
C VAL A 85 0.99 -19.08 -4.03
N TYR A 86 1.14 -18.68 -2.75
CA TYR A 86 0.17 -18.98 -1.71
C TYR A 86 -1.23 -18.44 -2.03
N LYS A 87 -1.32 -17.26 -2.65
CA LYS A 87 -2.58 -16.64 -3.07
C LYS A 87 -3.05 -17.06 -4.46
N GLN A 88 -2.32 -17.93 -5.15
CA GLN A 88 -2.58 -18.30 -6.54
C GLN A 88 -2.71 -17.07 -7.45
N ALA A 89 -1.94 -16.02 -7.13
CA ALA A 89 -1.89 -14.78 -7.89
C ALA A 89 -0.72 -14.81 -8.87
N HIS A 90 -0.93 -14.20 -10.03
CA HIS A 90 0.04 -14.25 -11.14
C HIS A 90 0.50 -12.85 -11.56
N VAL A 91 -0.13 -11.80 -11.03
CA VAL A 91 0.16 -10.41 -11.41
C VAL A 91 0.44 -9.56 -10.18
N ILE A 92 1.61 -8.94 -10.15
CA ILE A 92 1.95 -7.87 -9.24
C ILE A 92 1.57 -6.54 -9.90
N VAL A 93 0.81 -5.70 -9.20
CA VAL A 93 0.55 -4.31 -9.63
C VAL A 93 1.53 -3.39 -8.92
N ARG A 94 2.14 -2.46 -9.64
CA ARG A 94 2.98 -1.39 -9.05
C ARG A 94 2.62 -0.03 -9.65
N GLY A 95 2.58 0.98 -8.80
CA GLY A 95 2.43 2.37 -9.24
C GLY A 95 3.78 3.02 -9.46
N ILE A 96 3.94 3.76 -10.57
CA ILE A 96 5.16 4.53 -10.87
C ILE A 96 4.83 6.01 -11.01
N ARG A 97 5.62 6.88 -10.37
CA ARG A 97 5.40 8.34 -10.35
C ARG A 97 6.50 9.11 -11.08
N SER A 98 7.72 8.57 -11.09
CA SER A 98 8.90 9.20 -11.65
C SER A 98 9.78 8.17 -12.37
N VAL A 99 10.77 8.66 -13.13
CA VAL A 99 11.80 7.82 -13.76
C VAL A 99 12.59 7.05 -12.71
N THR A 100 12.91 7.68 -11.58
CA THR A 100 13.65 7.05 -10.48
C THR A 100 12.86 5.92 -9.81
N ASP A 101 11.55 6.09 -9.62
CA ASP A 101 10.69 5.01 -9.16
C ASP A 101 10.72 3.85 -10.16
N PHE A 102 10.62 4.14 -11.47
CA PHE A 102 10.62 3.12 -12.51
C PHE A 102 11.90 2.26 -12.52
N GLU A 103 13.08 2.87 -12.39
CA GLU A 103 14.35 2.11 -12.36
C GLU A 103 14.41 1.12 -11.19
N TYR A 104 14.05 1.58 -9.99
CA TYR A 104 13.99 0.72 -8.81
C TYR A 104 12.97 -0.40 -8.97
N GLU A 105 11.78 -0.08 -9.47
CA GLU A 105 10.70 -1.02 -9.70
C GLU A 105 11.03 -2.06 -10.78
N LEU A 106 11.74 -1.65 -11.84
CA LEU A 106 12.17 -2.55 -12.91
C LEU A 106 13.16 -3.61 -12.39
N GLN A 107 14.07 -3.22 -11.48
CA GLN A 107 14.97 -4.14 -10.82
C GLN A 107 14.21 -5.17 -9.96
N LEU A 108 13.20 -4.71 -9.20
CA LEU A 108 12.35 -5.60 -8.40
C LEU A 108 11.54 -6.56 -9.27
N ALA A 109 10.92 -6.07 -10.35
CA ALA A 109 10.17 -6.88 -11.29
C ALA A 109 11.06 -7.98 -11.91
N SER A 110 12.25 -7.61 -12.38
CA SER A 110 13.22 -8.56 -12.95
C SER A 110 13.65 -9.62 -11.93
N THR A 111 13.84 -9.21 -10.67
CA THR A 111 14.19 -10.13 -9.58
C THR A 111 13.06 -11.09 -9.26
N ASN A 112 11.82 -10.60 -9.17
CA ASN A 112 10.64 -11.44 -8.93
C ASN A 112 10.43 -12.44 -10.06
N HIS A 113 10.54 -12.00 -11.32
CA HIS A 113 10.43 -12.89 -12.48
C HIS A 113 11.53 -13.96 -12.51
N LYS A 114 12.76 -13.61 -12.09
CA LYS A 114 13.85 -14.58 -11.96
C LYS A 114 13.58 -15.64 -10.89
N LEU A 115 12.92 -15.27 -9.79
CA LEU A 115 12.57 -16.18 -8.71
C LEU A 115 11.34 -17.03 -9.02
N ASN A 116 10.39 -16.49 -9.78
CA ASN A 116 9.21 -17.18 -10.27
C ASN A 116 8.77 -16.59 -11.62
N SER A 117 8.97 -17.36 -12.70
CA SER A 117 8.66 -16.94 -14.07
C SER A 117 7.15 -16.84 -14.36
N ASP A 118 6.31 -17.42 -13.52
CA ASP A 118 4.85 -17.37 -13.66
C ASP A 118 4.25 -16.08 -13.06
N VAL A 119 5.08 -15.27 -12.39
CA VAL A 119 4.69 -13.98 -11.83
C VAL A 119 5.09 -12.85 -12.76
N GLU A 120 4.10 -12.07 -13.19
CA GLU A 120 4.27 -10.90 -14.02
C GLU A 120 4.14 -9.61 -13.19
N THR A 121 4.84 -8.54 -13.56
CA THR A 121 4.68 -7.22 -12.91
C THR A 121 4.12 -6.21 -13.90
N ILE A 122 2.97 -5.63 -13.57
CA ILE A 122 2.33 -4.57 -14.35
C ILE A 122 2.51 -3.24 -13.65
N PHE A 123 3.04 -2.27 -14.40
CA PHE A 123 3.18 -0.90 -13.96
C PHE A 123 1.98 -0.05 -14.38
N MET A 124 1.47 0.73 -13.43
CA MET A 124 0.44 1.74 -13.65
C MET A 124 1.03 3.11 -13.40
N MET A 125 0.97 3.98 -14.39
CA MET A 125 1.34 5.39 -14.22
C MET A 125 0.41 6.02 -13.19
N THR A 126 0.96 6.62 -12.14
CA THR A 126 0.18 7.37 -11.15
C THR A 126 -0.42 8.62 -11.81
N ASN A 127 -1.64 8.98 -11.43
CA ASN A 127 -2.24 10.23 -11.88
C ASN A 127 -1.31 11.42 -11.57
N PRO A 128 -0.97 12.30 -12.54
CA PRO A 128 -0.05 13.42 -12.32
C PRO A 128 -0.39 14.30 -11.12
N LYS A 129 -1.67 14.42 -10.76
CA LYS A 129 -2.12 15.15 -9.56
C LYS A 129 -1.63 14.55 -8.23
N TYR A 130 -1.13 13.31 -8.23
CA TYR A 130 -0.58 12.62 -7.07
C TYR A 130 0.91 12.27 -7.24
N SER A 131 1.59 12.77 -8.27
CA SER A 131 2.98 12.42 -8.56
C SER A 131 3.95 12.84 -7.45
N TYR A 132 3.67 13.97 -6.79
CA TYR A 132 4.44 14.51 -5.67
C TYR A 132 4.17 13.76 -4.34
N LEU A 133 3.13 12.93 -4.29
CA LEU A 133 2.63 12.36 -3.06
C LEU A 133 3.41 11.10 -2.68
N SER A 134 3.99 11.11 -1.48
CA SER A 134 4.56 9.92 -0.84
C SER A 134 4.09 9.82 0.61
N SER A 135 4.01 8.61 1.17
CA SER A 135 3.67 8.46 2.59
C SER A 135 4.68 9.15 3.51
N SER A 136 5.96 9.24 3.10
CA SER A 136 6.97 9.97 3.86
C SER A 136 6.64 11.46 3.97
N VAL A 137 6.29 12.11 2.84
CA VAL A 137 5.89 13.53 2.80
C VAL A 137 4.62 13.75 3.62
N VAL A 138 3.63 12.85 3.52
CA VAL A 138 2.41 12.93 4.33
C VAL A 138 2.72 12.86 5.82
N LYS A 139 3.58 11.92 6.25
CA LYS A 139 3.97 11.78 7.65
C LYS A 139 4.74 13.00 8.16
N GLU A 140 5.59 13.58 7.32
CA GLU A 140 6.33 14.80 7.66
C GLU A 140 5.38 15.97 7.91
N ILE A 141 4.48 16.26 6.97
CA ILE A 141 3.47 17.33 7.12
C ILE A 141 2.62 17.11 8.38
N ALA A 142 2.10 15.90 8.57
CA ALA A 142 1.28 15.55 9.72
C ALA A 142 2.05 15.67 11.06
N SER A 143 3.35 15.37 11.08
CA SER A 143 4.18 15.51 12.28
C SER A 143 4.34 16.95 12.75
N PHE A 144 4.22 17.91 11.83
CA PHE A 144 4.19 19.34 12.11
C PHE A 144 2.77 19.91 12.21
N HIS A 145 1.75 19.06 12.33
CA HIS A 145 0.33 19.44 12.41
C HIS A 145 -0.18 20.21 11.17
N GLY A 146 0.48 20.03 10.02
CA GLY A 146 0.00 20.55 8.75
C GLY A 146 -1.23 19.80 8.24
N ASP A 147 -1.99 20.44 7.36
CA ASP A 147 -3.17 19.84 6.74
C ASP A 147 -2.78 18.78 5.70
N VAL A 148 -3.39 17.59 5.81
CA VAL A 148 -3.19 16.45 4.91
C VAL A 148 -4.50 15.96 4.28
N SER A 149 -5.61 16.67 4.48
CA SER A 149 -6.96 16.31 3.99
C SER A 149 -7.00 16.09 2.47
N ASP A 150 -6.20 16.86 1.73
CA ASP A 150 -6.06 16.72 0.28
C ASP A 150 -5.16 15.56 -0.17
N LEU A 151 -4.44 14.93 0.76
CA LEU A 151 -3.39 13.95 0.48
C LEU A 151 -3.78 12.51 0.82
N VAL A 152 -4.70 12.32 1.77
CA VAL A 152 -5.10 11.00 2.28
C VAL A 152 -6.64 10.85 2.36
N PRO A 153 -7.17 9.61 2.44
CA PRO A 153 -8.56 9.39 2.85
C PRO A 153 -8.86 9.98 4.24
N VAL A 154 -10.12 10.33 4.49
CA VAL A 154 -10.53 10.99 5.74
C VAL A 154 -10.20 10.16 6.98
N GLU A 155 -10.35 8.85 6.89
CA GLU A 155 -10.08 7.90 7.98
C GLU A 155 -8.58 7.86 8.33
N VAL A 156 -7.73 8.10 7.33
CA VAL A 156 -6.28 8.17 7.51
C VAL A 156 -5.88 9.52 8.11
N GLU A 157 -6.53 10.61 7.72
CA GLU A 157 -6.30 11.93 8.30
C GLU A 157 -6.58 11.91 9.81
N GLU A 158 -7.72 11.34 10.22
CA GLU A 158 -8.09 11.17 11.62
C GLU A 158 -7.06 10.32 12.37
N ALA A 159 -6.66 9.18 11.80
CA ALA A 159 -5.66 8.31 12.41
C ALA A 159 -4.30 9.01 12.57
N LEU A 160 -3.85 9.79 11.58
CA LEU A 160 -2.62 10.58 11.66
C LEU A 160 -2.67 11.60 12.80
N LYS A 161 -3.77 12.36 12.91
CA LYS A 161 -3.98 13.32 14.01
C LYS A 161 -3.87 12.63 15.36
N GLN A 162 -4.56 11.51 15.56
CA GLN A 162 -4.51 10.76 16.82
C GLN A 162 -3.10 10.21 17.11
N LYS A 163 -2.42 9.69 16.09
CA LYS A 163 -1.08 9.10 16.24
C LYS A 163 -0.06 10.12 16.73
N PHE A 164 -0.05 11.33 16.16
CA PHE A 164 0.89 12.38 16.56
C PHE A 164 0.53 13.05 17.89
N ILE A 165 -0.76 13.19 18.22
CA ILE A 165 -1.18 13.62 19.57
C ILE A 165 -0.66 12.66 20.65
N ASN A 166 -0.84 11.35 20.44
CA ASN A 166 -0.40 10.34 21.41
C ASN A 166 1.12 10.28 21.54
N LYS A 167 1.85 10.48 20.44
CA LYS A 167 3.31 10.54 20.44
C LYS A 167 3.85 11.75 21.21
N ASN A 168 3.21 12.92 21.08
CA ASN A 168 3.57 14.11 21.84
C ASN A 168 3.31 13.93 23.35
N LYS A 169 2.20 13.30 23.74
CA LYS A 169 1.94 12.96 25.16
C LYS A 169 2.98 12.00 25.74
N ALA A 170 3.43 11.01 24.96
CA ALA A 170 4.48 10.08 25.38
C ALA A 170 5.85 10.76 25.56
N ILE A 171 6.15 11.81 24.78
CA ILE A 171 7.38 12.61 24.93
C ILE A 171 7.29 13.48 26.19
N VAL A 172 6.20 14.20 26.39
CA VAL A 172 6.02 15.10 27.56
C VAL A 172 5.92 14.33 28.87
N GLY A 173 5.37 13.11 28.87
CA GLY A 173 5.28 12.25 30.06
C GLY A 173 6.61 11.65 30.54
N ASN A 174 7.67 11.69 29.72
CA ASN A 174 8.99 11.14 30.04
C ASN A 174 9.97 12.19 30.59
N ASP A 175 9.59 13.47 30.64
CA ASP A 175 10.46 14.59 31.05
C ASP A 175 10.38 14.94 32.55
N PHE A 176 9.59 14.22 33.36
CA PHE A 176 9.43 14.48 34.81
C PHE A 176 9.85 13.30 35.73
N SER A 177 10.63 12.34 35.23
CA SER A 177 11.16 11.24 36.03
C SER A 177 12.70 11.21 36.04
N LYS A 178 13.31 12.33 36.40
CA LYS A 178 14.68 12.39 36.95
C LYS A 178 14.73 13.39 38.10
#